data_AF-A0A8H2WH28-F1
#
_entry.id   AF-A0A8H2WH28-F1
#
_cell.length_a   1.000
_cell.length_b   1.000
_cell.length_c   1.000
_cell.angle_alpha   90.00
_cell.angle_beta   90.00
_cell.angle_gamma   90.00
#
_symmetry.space_group_name_H-M   'P 1'
#
loop_
_entity.id
_entity.type
_entity.pdbx_description
1 polymer ?
#
loop_
_entity_poly.entity_id
_entity_poly.type
_entity_poly.pdbx_seq_one_letter_code
_entity_poly.pdbx_strand_id
1 'polypeptide(L)'
;MQLTGLLCLIGTSLLSATGVVASGGFSASCSGYYIRDNHFLVANCGDGRGGRRDNTLDLNKCIVNANGNLRYQANGGYAGSCSGCGIRTGAYMTCGCNGTGATIADLDQCISNYGGNLACAT
;
A
#
# COMPACT_ATOMS: atom_id res chain seq x y z
N MET A 1 48.06 -40.42 -17.62
CA MET A 1 47.41 -39.13 -17.32
C MET A 1 46.50 -39.36 -16.13
N GLN A 2 46.80 -38.79 -14.96
CA GLN A 2 45.96 -38.93 -13.77
C GLN A 2 46.20 -37.78 -12.78
N LEU A 3 45.07 -37.23 -12.28
CA LEU A 3 44.80 -36.34 -11.12
C LEU A 3 45.56 -34.98 -11.09
N THR A 4 44.98 -33.84 -10.72
CA THR A 4 44.16 -33.52 -9.54
C THR A 4 43.68 -32.07 -9.68
N GLY A 5 42.56 -31.66 -9.07
CA GLY A 5 42.33 -30.23 -8.79
C GLY A 5 40.88 -29.80 -8.62
N LEU A 6 40.29 -30.16 -7.49
CA LEU A 6 39.02 -29.62 -7.00
C LEU A 6 39.22 -28.15 -6.56
N LEU A 7 38.44 -27.19 -7.08
CA LEU A 7 38.18 -25.94 -6.36
C LEU A 7 36.77 -25.43 -6.65
N CYS A 8 35.94 -25.56 -5.61
CA CYS A 8 34.61 -25.02 -5.49
C CYS A 8 34.70 -23.53 -5.12
N LEU A 9 34.11 -22.64 -5.92
CA LEU A 9 33.81 -21.27 -5.51
C LEU A 9 32.29 -21.08 -5.57
N ILE A 10 31.69 -21.37 -4.42
CA ILE A 10 30.40 -20.85 -3.96
C ILE A 10 30.53 -19.33 -3.84
N GLY A 11 29.62 -18.57 -4.45
CA GLY A 11 29.77 -17.11 -4.52
C GLY A 11 28.48 -16.34 -4.78
N THR A 12 27.48 -16.58 -3.91
CA THR A 12 26.36 -15.70 -3.56
C THR A 12 25.51 -15.14 -4.70
N SER A 13 24.40 -15.82 -4.97
CA SER A 13 23.22 -15.27 -5.61
C SER A 13 22.82 -13.96 -4.93
N LEU A 14 22.89 -12.82 -5.62
CA LEU A 14 22.12 -11.66 -5.23
C LEU A 14 20.65 -11.99 -5.51
N LEU A 15 19.92 -12.41 -4.47
CA LEU A 15 18.48 -12.16 -4.44
C LEU A 15 18.32 -10.65 -4.31
N SER A 16 18.35 -9.95 -5.44
CA SER A 16 17.78 -8.62 -5.52
C SER A 16 16.35 -8.76 -5.04
N ALA A 17 16.06 -8.17 -3.88
CA ALA A 17 14.73 -8.14 -3.30
C ALA A 17 13.74 -7.77 -4.40
N THR A 18 12.84 -8.69 -4.73
CA THR A 18 11.65 -8.36 -5.48
C THR A 18 10.90 -7.37 -4.61
N GLY A 19 11.12 -6.08 -4.88
CA GLY A 19 10.19 -5.05 -4.49
C GLY A 19 8.89 -5.40 -5.18
N VAL A 20 8.07 -6.21 -4.50
CA VAL A 20 6.67 -6.36 -4.86
C VAL A 20 6.10 -4.98 -4.64
N VAL A 21 6.16 -4.14 -5.68
CA VAL A 21 5.20 -3.08 -5.83
C VAL A 21 3.89 -3.82 -6.00
N ALA A 22 3.20 -4.07 -4.90
CA ALA A 22 1.82 -4.51 -4.95
C ALA A 22 1.12 -3.38 -5.72
N SER A 23 0.92 -3.56 -7.02
CA SER A 23 0.19 -2.57 -7.80
C SER A 23 -1.27 -2.75 -7.43
N GLY A 24 -1.65 -2.18 -6.29
CA GLY A 24 -3.01 -1.71 -6.18
C GLY A 24 -3.24 -0.64 -7.26
N GLY A 25 -4.49 -0.32 -7.47
CA GLY A 25 -4.90 0.54 -8.56
C GLY A 25 -6.37 0.84 -8.44
N PHE A 26 -6.85 0.94 -7.21
CA PHE A 26 -8.27 1.15 -6.94
C PHE A 26 -8.74 2.44 -7.60
N SER A 27 -7.91 3.49 -7.65
CA SER A 27 -8.29 4.80 -8.19
C SER A 27 -8.68 4.74 -9.67
N ALA A 28 -8.16 3.76 -10.43
CA ALA A 28 -8.51 3.57 -11.84
C ALA A 28 -9.98 3.15 -12.05
N SER A 29 -10.61 2.57 -11.04
CA SER A 29 -11.99 2.06 -11.11
C SER A 29 -12.91 2.60 -10.01
N CYS A 30 -12.38 3.38 -9.08
CA CYS A 30 -13.11 4.02 -7.99
C CYS A 30 -13.13 5.54 -8.15
N SER A 31 -14.16 6.19 -7.60
CA SER A 31 -14.29 7.64 -7.64
C SER A 31 -14.88 8.18 -6.34
N GLY A 32 -14.80 9.49 -6.15
CA GLY A 32 -15.36 10.19 -4.99
C GLY A 32 -14.74 9.74 -3.67
N TYR A 33 -13.51 9.23 -3.69
CA TYR A 33 -12.89 8.62 -2.53
C TYR A 33 -12.25 9.66 -1.61
N TYR A 34 -12.36 9.42 -0.30
CA TYR A 34 -11.86 10.32 0.75
C TYR A 34 -11.49 9.55 2.02
N ILE A 35 -10.73 10.20 2.91
CA ILE A 35 -10.40 9.65 4.23
C ILE A 35 -11.43 10.16 5.24
N ARG A 36 -12.11 9.22 5.91
CA ARG A 36 -12.99 9.48 7.04
C ARG A 36 -12.32 9.01 8.33
N ASP A 37 -12.53 9.76 9.41
CA ASP A 37 -12.03 9.44 10.76
C ASP A 37 -10.53 9.13 10.81
N ASN A 38 -9.73 9.75 9.94
CA ASN A 38 -8.26 9.58 9.82
C ASN A 38 -7.77 8.24 9.23
N HIS A 39 -8.62 7.21 9.08
CA HIS A 39 -8.18 5.85 8.69
C HIS A 39 -9.15 5.06 7.80
N PHE A 40 -10.39 5.49 7.62
CA PHE A 40 -11.31 4.81 6.72
C PHE A 40 -11.23 5.43 5.32
N LEU A 41 -10.79 4.65 4.34
CA LEU A 41 -10.92 4.99 2.93
C LEU A 41 -12.35 4.66 2.48
N VAL A 42 -13.13 5.69 2.20
CA VAL A 42 -14.47 5.55 1.60
C VAL A 42 -14.33 5.78 0.10
N ALA A 43 -14.99 4.96 -0.72
CA ALA A 43 -14.96 5.10 -2.17
C ALA A 43 -16.20 4.50 -2.83
N ASN A 44 -16.56 4.99 -4.02
CA ASN A 44 -17.52 4.35 -4.89
C ASN A 44 -16.79 3.65 -6.05
N CYS A 45 -16.83 2.32 -6.08
CA CYS A 45 -15.97 1.48 -6.91
C CYS A 45 -16.76 0.70 -7.96
N GLY A 46 -16.23 0.62 -9.18
CA GLY A 46 -16.80 -0.20 -10.24
C GLY A 46 -16.78 -1.69 -9.90
N ASP A 47 -17.84 -2.40 -10.22
CA ASP A 47 -17.98 -3.84 -9.94
C ASP A 47 -17.49 -4.76 -11.09
N GLY A 48 -16.99 -4.16 -12.18
CA GLY A 48 -16.55 -4.87 -13.38
C GLY A 48 -17.68 -5.33 -14.30
N ARG A 49 -18.94 -5.00 -14.00
CA ARG A 49 -20.14 -5.39 -14.77
C ARG A 49 -20.98 -4.20 -15.21
N GLY A 50 -20.42 -2.99 -15.12
CA GLY A 50 -21.10 -1.73 -15.42
C GLY A 50 -21.80 -1.09 -14.22
N GLY A 51 -21.82 -1.77 -13.07
CA GLY A 51 -22.32 -1.24 -11.80
C GLY A 51 -21.22 -0.58 -10.95
N ARG A 52 -21.66 0.09 -9.89
CA ARG A 52 -20.77 0.69 -8.88
C ARG A 52 -21.28 0.38 -7.48
N ARG A 53 -20.38 0.30 -6.50
CA ARG A 53 -20.70 0.01 -5.10
C ARG A 53 -19.94 0.95 -4.18
N ASP A 54 -20.63 1.44 -3.15
CA ASP A 54 -19.99 2.14 -2.06
C ASP A 54 -19.23 1.16 -1.18
N ASN A 55 -18.02 1.55 -0.81
CA ASN A 55 -17.15 0.74 0.01
C ASN A 55 -16.42 1.57 1.06
N THR A 56 -16.02 0.89 2.13
CA THR A 56 -15.21 1.46 3.19
C THR A 56 -14.15 0.45 3.59
N LEU A 57 -12.89 0.84 3.50
CA LEU A 57 -11.74 0.04 3.92
C LEU A 57 -11.04 0.73 5.09
N ASP A 58 -10.75 -0.04 6.13
CA ASP A 58 -9.87 0.38 7.21
C ASP A 58 -8.40 0.30 6.77
N LEU A 59 -7.77 1.46 6.58
CA LEU A 59 -6.38 1.57 6.14
C LEU A 59 -5.37 1.12 7.21
N ASN A 60 -5.75 1.00 8.48
CA ASN A 60 -4.88 0.38 9.50
C ASN A 60 -4.54 -1.07 9.17
N LYS A 61 -5.36 -1.73 8.34
CA LYS A 61 -5.10 -3.09 7.86
C LYS A 61 -4.02 -3.14 6.79
N CYS A 62 -3.74 -2.03 6.11
CA CYS A 62 -2.85 -2.02 4.94
C CYS A 62 -1.60 -1.14 5.12
N ILE A 63 -1.59 -0.18 6.05
CA ILE A 63 -0.54 0.84 6.13
C ILE A 63 0.04 0.90 7.54
N VAL A 64 1.38 0.95 7.62
CA VAL A 64 2.15 1.20 8.84
C VAL A 64 2.82 2.57 8.78
N ASN A 65 2.99 3.18 9.96
CA ASN A 65 3.93 4.29 10.13
C ASN A 65 5.31 3.75 10.53
N ALA A 66 6.26 3.74 9.60
CA ALA A 66 7.65 3.37 9.83
C ALA A 66 8.52 4.61 10.04
N ASN A 67 8.64 5.06 11.30
CA ASN A 67 9.46 6.23 11.68
C ASN A 67 9.11 7.52 10.93
N GLY A 68 7.82 7.82 10.81
CA GLY A 68 7.35 8.99 10.07
C GLY A 68 7.30 8.78 8.56
N ASN A 69 7.34 7.54 8.08
CA ASN A 69 7.12 7.21 6.68
C ASN A 69 5.97 6.21 6.59
N LEU A 70 4.94 6.54 5.82
CA LEU A 70 3.85 5.61 5.55
C LEU A 70 4.31 4.56 4.56
N ARG A 71 4.10 3.29 4.89
CA ARG A 71 4.49 2.16 4.04
C ARG A 71 3.37 1.14 3.98
N TYR A 72 3.32 0.43 2.87
CA TYR A 72 2.49 -0.75 2.75
C TYR A 72 2.98 -1.83 3.72
N GLN A 73 2.10 -2.25 4.62
CA GLN A 73 2.32 -3.37 5.52
C GLN A 73 0.98 -3.84 6.08
N ALA A 74 0.70 -5.14 5.94
CA ALA A 74 -0.47 -5.75 6.54
C ALA A 74 -0.51 -5.51 8.05
N ASN A 75 -1.68 -5.14 8.57
CA ASN A 75 -1.94 -4.83 9.98
C ASN A 75 -1.00 -3.75 10.55
N GLY A 76 -0.67 -2.74 9.74
CA GLY A 76 0.31 -1.72 10.11
C GLY A 76 -0.15 -0.70 11.16
N GLY A 77 -1.45 -0.43 11.28
CA GLY A 77 -2.00 0.40 12.35
C GLY A 77 -1.51 1.86 12.39
N TYR A 78 -1.19 2.46 11.24
CA TYR A 78 -0.56 3.79 11.19
C TYR A 78 -1.34 4.89 11.94
N ALA A 79 -2.67 4.81 12.00
CA ALA A 79 -3.51 5.84 12.60
C ALA A 79 -3.26 6.03 14.11
N GLY A 80 -2.65 5.06 14.79
CA GLY A 80 -2.25 5.19 16.20
C GLY A 80 -1.11 6.20 16.43
N SER A 81 -0.38 6.59 15.38
CA SER A 81 0.78 7.50 15.46
C SER A 81 0.76 8.62 14.41
N CYS A 82 -0.35 8.72 13.66
CA CYS A 82 -0.54 9.71 12.60
C CYS A 82 -1.91 10.38 12.74
N SER A 83 -2.00 11.65 12.33
CA SER A 83 -3.21 12.47 12.41
C SER A 83 -3.34 13.42 11.22
N GLY A 84 -4.53 14.00 11.03
CA GLY A 84 -4.78 14.96 9.94
C GLY A 84 -4.73 14.35 8.55
N CYS A 85 -5.01 13.04 8.44
CA CYS A 85 -4.91 12.31 7.19
C CYS A 85 -6.01 12.67 6.20
N GLY A 86 -5.64 12.90 4.93
CA GLY A 86 -6.59 13.15 3.86
C GLY A 86 -6.00 13.01 2.47
N ILE A 87 -6.86 12.74 1.48
CA ILE A 87 -6.48 12.78 0.06
C ILE A 87 -6.17 14.25 -0.32
N ARG A 88 -5.14 14.47 -1.14
CA ARG A 88 -4.79 15.79 -1.68
C ARG A 88 -4.91 15.86 -3.18
N THR A 89 -4.21 14.97 -3.89
CA THR A 89 -4.19 14.88 -5.35
C THR A 89 -4.22 13.41 -5.75
N GLY A 90 -5.03 13.04 -6.74
CA GLY A 90 -5.11 11.65 -7.21
C GLY A 90 -5.42 10.68 -6.08
N ALA A 91 -4.61 9.63 -5.94
CA ALA A 91 -4.68 8.66 -4.83
C ALA A 91 -3.64 8.93 -3.72
N TYR A 92 -2.99 10.11 -3.72
CA TYR A 92 -2.00 10.48 -2.71
C TYR A 92 -2.69 10.98 -1.44
N MET A 93 -2.47 10.26 -0.36
CA MET A 93 -2.87 10.62 0.99
C MET A 93 -1.72 11.34 1.69
N THR A 94 -2.04 12.42 2.42
CA THR A 94 -1.08 13.12 3.27
C THR A 94 -1.51 13.02 4.73
N CYS A 95 -0.56 12.75 5.64
CA CYS A 95 -0.77 12.61 7.09
C CYS A 95 0.33 13.30 7.88
N GLY A 96 0.05 13.83 9.06
CA GLY A 96 1.08 14.21 10.03
C GLY A 96 1.42 13.03 10.94
N CYS A 97 2.65 12.51 10.90
CA CYS A 97 3.07 11.36 11.71
C CYS A 97 4.18 11.75 12.69
N ASN A 98 4.16 11.22 13.91
CA ASN A 98 5.20 11.41 14.93
C ASN A 98 5.61 12.88 15.20
N GLY A 99 4.73 13.85 14.89
CA GLY A 99 5.04 15.28 15.01
C GLY A 99 6.10 15.82 14.03
N THR A 100 6.59 15.00 13.09
CA THR A 100 7.71 15.35 12.18
C THR A 100 7.28 15.96 10.85
N GLY A 101 5.99 16.20 10.64
CA GLY A 101 5.44 16.85 9.45
C GLY A 101 4.64 15.91 8.55
N ALA A 102 4.26 16.44 7.38
CA ALA A 102 3.39 15.77 6.43
C ALA A 102 4.13 14.64 5.68
N THR A 103 3.60 13.43 5.75
CA THR A 103 4.06 12.21 5.07
C THR A 103 3.07 11.87 3.96
N ILE A 104 3.58 11.32 2.85
CA ILE A 104 2.76 10.99 1.68
C ILE A 104 2.72 9.48 1.53
N ALA A 105 1.51 8.93 1.35
CA ALA A 105 1.29 7.56 0.91
C ALA A 105 0.60 7.59 -0.46
N ASP A 106 1.12 6.81 -1.41
CA ASP A 106 0.39 6.46 -2.63
C ASP A 106 -0.54 5.29 -2.33
N LEU A 107 -1.85 5.55 -2.28
CA LEU A 107 -2.82 4.50 -1.95
C LEU A 107 -2.99 3.49 -3.08
N ASP A 108 -2.68 3.85 -4.33
CA ASP A 108 -2.67 2.85 -5.40
C ASP A 108 -1.56 1.83 -5.16
N GLN A 109 -0.44 2.15 -4.51
CA GLN A 109 0.55 1.10 -4.18
C GLN A 109 0.09 0.11 -3.10
N CYS A 110 -1.05 0.35 -2.44
CA CYS A 110 -1.45 -0.42 -1.26
C CYS A 110 -2.86 -1.01 -1.38
N ILE A 111 -3.71 -0.46 -2.25
CA ILE A 111 -5.15 -0.69 -2.23
C ILE A 111 -5.65 -1.10 -3.62
N SER A 112 -6.41 -2.20 -3.64
CA SER A 112 -7.01 -2.78 -4.83
C SER A 112 -8.53 -2.73 -4.77
N ASN A 113 -9.17 -2.68 -5.94
CA ASN A 113 -10.60 -2.89 -6.09
C ASN A 113 -10.86 -4.28 -6.70
N TYR A 114 -11.45 -5.18 -5.93
CA TYR A 114 -11.85 -6.52 -6.35
C TYR A 114 -13.36 -6.57 -6.62
N GLY A 115 -13.78 -6.21 -7.84
CA GLY A 115 -15.19 -6.31 -8.24
C GLY A 115 -16.14 -5.45 -7.39
N GLY A 116 -15.71 -4.23 -7.05
CA GLY A 116 -16.44 -3.29 -6.20
C GLY A 116 -16.05 -3.38 -4.73
N ASN A 117 -15.14 -4.30 -4.36
CA ASN A 117 -14.66 -4.49 -3.00
C ASN A 117 -13.24 -3.96 -2.79
N LEU A 118 -13.09 -2.91 -1.96
CA LEU A 118 -11.77 -2.42 -1.57
C LEU A 118 -11.07 -3.41 -0.63
N ALA A 119 -9.79 -3.67 -0.88
CA ALA A 119 -8.93 -4.45 0.01
C ALA A 119 -7.46 -4.03 -0.14
N CYS A 120 -6.61 -4.46 0.80
CA CYS A 120 -5.17 -4.32 0.66
C CYS A 120 -4.68 -5.11 -0.57
N ALA A 121 -3.76 -4.55 -1.34
CA ALA A 121 -3.17 -5.19 -2.50
C ALA A 121 -2.19 -6.29 -2.06
N THR A 122 -2.36 -7.52 -2.53
CA THR A 122 -1.51 -8.67 -2.21
C THR A 122 -0.33 -8.81 -3.15
#